data_AF-A0A7W1ULL7-F1
#
_entry.id   AF-A0A7W1ULL7-F1
#
_cell.length_a   1.000
_cell.length_b   1.000
_cell.length_c   1.000
_cell.angle_alpha   90.00
_cell.angle_beta   90.00
_cell.angle_gamma   90.00
#
_symmetry.space_group_name_H-M   'P 1'
#
loop_
_entity.id
_entity.type
_entity.pdbx_description
1 polymer ?
#
loop_
_entity_poly.entity_id
_entity_poly.type
_entity_poly.pdbx_seq_one_letter_code
_entity_poly.pdbx_strand_id
1 'polypeptide(L)'
;MKAALPLALLLLAACGPRIQAPRPIMSNGATLRSTTDQTVARARIEGEAEQERIAMERAATAGTALATCGPALCDAISRGQLAIGMSEAQVLAATRTTTDAWNLRGTGRTRVMSAQANAGTGPSDAVAEIAYIAMQDGRVRSYTYREPQGFRTVATPGDATEAARAASQADAMLREGDAFALRGDFVGALDRYDRADVLRPNDGQTSLRIARTLD
;
A
#
# COMPACT_ATOMS: atom_id res chain seq x y z
N MET A 1 -44.64 -81.77 39.45
CA MET A 1 -45.65 -81.15 38.54
C MET A 1 -45.86 -79.70 38.95
N LYS A 2 -46.12 -78.83 37.97
CA LYS A 2 -46.01 -77.36 38.01
C LYS A 2 -47.07 -76.63 38.88
N ALA A 3 -46.68 -75.40 39.26
CA ALA A 3 -47.47 -74.18 39.47
C ALA A 3 -48.10 -73.91 40.87
N ALA A 4 -47.63 -72.85 41.53
CA ALA A 4 -48.31 -71.54 41.63
C ALA A 4 -47.98 -70.82 42.96
N LEU A 5 -47.41 -69.61 42.90
CA LEU A 5 -47.93 -68.40 43.56
C LEU A 5 -47.03 -67.19 43.21
N PRO A 6 -47.59 -66.04 42.78
CA PRO A 6 -46.82 -64.82 42.52
C PRO A 6 -46.73 -63.95 43.78
N LEU A 7 -45.59 -63.30 44.00
CA LEU A 7 -45.47 -62.19 44.94
C LEU A 7 -45.09 -60.93 44.14
N ALA A 8 -46.08 -60.08 43.92
CA ALA A 8 -45.89 -58.75 43.34
C ALA A 8 -45.28 -57.83 44.41
N LEU A 9 -44.04 -57.39 44.19
CA LEU A 9 -43.41 -56.34 44.99
C LEU A 9 -43.62 -55.00 44.28
N LEU A 10 -44.31 -54.07 44.96
CA LEU A 10 -44.51 -52.70 44.54
C LEU A 10 -43.16 -51.94 44.48
N LEU A 11 -42.82 -51.41 43.31
CA LEU A 11 -41.77 -50.40 43.15
C LEU A 11 -42.36 -49.01 43.42
N LEU A 12 -42.08 -48.46 44.60
CA LEU A 12 -42.33 -47.06 44.92
C LEU A 12 -41.33 -46.18 44.14
N ALA A 13 -41.87 -45.36 43.23
CA ALA A 13 -41.14 -44.29 42.56
C ALA A 13 -40.87 -43.15 43.56
N ALA A 14 -39.62 -42.97 43.97
CA ALA A 14 -39.18 -41.80 44.71
C ALA A 14 -38.58 -40.77 43.74
N CYS A 15 -39.38 -39.77 43.36
CA CYS A 15 -38.90 -38.54 42.73
C CYS A 15 -38.17 -37.69 43.76
N GLY A 16 -36.83 -37.76 43.78
CA GLY A 16 -35.97 -36.79 44.47
C GLY A 16 -35.41 -35.73 43.51
N PRO A 17 -35.17 -34.48 43.95
CA PRO A 17 -34.56 -33.46 43.10
C PRO A 17 -33.14 -33.88 42.68
N ARG A 18 -32.85 -33.85 41.37
CA ARG A 18 -31.49 -34.04 40.84
C ARG A 18 -30.62 -32.85 41.24
N ILE A 19 -29.80 -33.01 42.27
CA ILE A 19 -28.73 -32.07 42.59
C ILE A 19 -27.67 -32.22 41.48
N GLN A 20 -27.54 -31.20 40.61
CA GLN A 20 -26.40 -31.12 39.70
C GLN A 20 -25.13 -30.92 40.54
N ALA A 21 -24.16 -31.82 40.40
CA ALA A 21 -22.88 -31.66 41.04
C ALA A 21 -22.27 -30.30 40.62
N PRO A 22 -21.79 -29.48 41.57
CA PRO A 22 -21.16 -28.21 41.25
C PRO A 22 -19.96 -28.50 40.35
N ARG A 23 -19.92 -27.86 39.16
CA ARG A 23 -18.75 -27.92 38.29
C ARG A 23 -17.57 -27.28 39.05
N PRO A 24 -16.37 -27.88 39.01
CA PRO A 24 -15.22 -27.32 39.71
C PRO A 24 -14.97 -25.89 39.21
N ILE A 25 -14.97 -24.94 40.15
CA ILE A 25 -14.55 -23.56 39.88
C ILE A 25 -13.05 -23.65 39.60
N MET A 26 -12.63 -23.18 38.42
CA MET A 26 -11.21 -23.19 38.03
C MET A 26 -10.35 -22.56 39.11
N SER A 27 -9.22 -23.20 39.45
CA SER A 27 -8.28 -22.63 40.41
C SER A 27 -7.66 -21.34 39.85
N ASN A 28 -7.39 -20.37 40.73
CA ASN A 28 -6.67 -19.16 40.36
C ASN A 28 -5.34 -19.53 39.67
N GLY A 29 -5.16 -19.12 38.42
CA GLY A 29 -3.98 -19.44 37.61
C GLY A 29 -4.19 -20.50 36.51
N ALA A 30 -5.37 -21.10 36.37
CA ALA A 30 -5.67 -21.94 35.22
C ALA A 30 -5.79 -21.07 33.95
N THR A 31 -4.85 -21.23 33.01
CA THR A 31 -4.93 -20.61 31.68
C THR A 31 -6.06 -21.28 30.89
N LEU A 32 -7.08 -20.49 30.55
CA LEU A 32 -8.04 -20.88 29.52
C LEU A 32 -7.25 -21.00 28.22
N ARG A 33 -6.95 -22.22 27.75
CA ARG A 33 -6.65 -22.45 26.33
C ARG A 33 -7.93 -22.11 25.58
N SER A 34 -8.09 -20.83 25.30
CA SER A 34 -9.26 -20.32 24.62
C SER A 34 -9.16 -20.75 23.15
N THR A 35 -10.29 -21.00 22.51
CA THR A 35 -10.35 -21.18 21.06
C THR A 35 -9.67 -20.02 20.32
N THR A 36 -9.62 -18.84 20.94
CA THR A 36 -8.86 -17.67 20.51
C THR A 36 -7.36 -17.94 20.40
N ASP A 37 -6.73 -18.63 21.36
CA ASP A 37 -5.28 -18.91 21.32
C ASP A 37 -4.91 -19.85 20.16
N GLN A 38 -5.75 -20.84 19.89
CA GLN A 38 -5.58 -21.74 18.73
C GLN A 38 -5.82 -20.99 17.41
N THR A 39 -6.78 -20.06 17.39
CA THR A 39 -7.06 -19.22 16.21
C THR A 39 -5.90 -18.28 15.91
N VAL A 40 -5.31 -17.65 16.93
CA VAL A 40 -4.14 -16.77 16.80
C VAL A 40 -2.91 -17.55 16.36
N ALA A 41 -2.66 -18.74 16.96
CA ALA A 41 -1.55 -19.59 16.55
C ALA A 41 -1.69 -20.05 15.10
N ARG A 42 -2.90 -20.43 14.66
CA ARG A 42 -3.18 -20.80 13.29
C ARG A 42 -3.01 -19.63 12.32
N ALA A 43 -3.55 -18.46 12.66
CA ALA A 43 -3.40 -17.24 11.85
C ALA A 43 -1.92 -16.83 11.69
N ARG A 44 -1.08 -17.07 12.70
CA ARG A 44 0.37 -16.83 12.60
C ARG A 44 1.02 -17.76 11.57
N ILE A 45 0.77 -19.06 11.66
CA ILE A 45 1.34 -20.05 10.73
C ILE A 45 0.86 -19.78 9.30
N GLU A 46 -0.43 -19.49 9.11
CA GLU A 46 -0.99 -19.13 7.82
C GLU A 46 -0.36 -17.83 7.29
N GLY A 47 -0.13 -16.83 8.15
CA GLY A 47 0.54 -15.59 7.79
C GLY A 47 2.01 -15.77 7.41
N GLU A 48 2.77 -16.62 8.13
CA GLU A 48 4.16 -16.95 7.81
C GLU A 48 4.27 -17.65 6.45
N ALA A 49 3.44 -18.66 6.21
CA ALA A 49 3.39 -19.38 4.93
C ALA A 49 3.04 -18.45 3.76
N GLU A 50 2.10 -17.52 3.97
CA GLU A 50 1.74 -16.53 2.96
C GLU A 50 2.87 -15.54 2.68
N GLN A 51 3.60 -15.10 3.71
CA GLN A 51 4.78 -14.24 3.53
C GLN A 51 5.89 -14.94 2.74
N GLU A 52 6.15 -16.22 3.02
CA GLU A 52 7.10 -17.03 2.26
C GLU A 52 6.67 -17.16 0.79
N ARG A 53 5.37 -17.41 0.54
CA ARG A 53 4.80 -17.48 -0.81
C ARG A 53 5.04 -16.17 -1.58
N ILE A 54 4.71 -15.03 -0.96
CA ILE A 54 4.92 -13.70 -1.55
C ILE A 54 6.41 -13.45 -1.80
N ALA A 55 7.29 -13.83 -0.88
CA ALA A 55 8.73 -13.66 -1.04
C ALA A 55 9.28 -14.47 -2.23
N MET A 56 8.84 -15.73 -2.38
CA MET A 56 9.20 -16.56 -3.53
C MET A 56 8.70 -15.99 -4.86
N GLU A 57 7.46 -15.50 -4.89
CA GLU A 57 6.87 -14.88 -6.07
C GLU A 57 7.64 -13.61 -6.49
N ARG A 58 8.00 -12.76 -5.52
CA ARG A 58 8.85 -11.59 -5.76
C ARG A 58 10.23 -11.97 -6.28
N ALA A 59 10.87 -13.00 -5.71
CA ALA A 59 12.18 -13.47 -6.16
C ALA A 59 12.14 -14.00 -7.60
N ALA A 60 11.12 -14.79 -7.95
CA ALA A 60 10.92 -15.28 -9.31
C ALA A 60 10.71 -14.14 -10.32
N THR A 61 9.91 -13.13 -9.94
CA THR A 61 9.66 -11.92 -10.73
C THR A 61 10.95 -11.12 -10.93
N ALA A 62 11.73 -10.93 -9.87
CA ALA A 62 13.02 -10.24 -9.93
C ALA A 62 14.02 -10.95 -10.87
N GLY A 63 14.08 -12.29 -10.82
CA GLY A 63 14.92 -13.07 -11.73
C GLY A 63 14.55 -12.84 -13.20
N THR A 64 13.25 -12.86 -13.52
CA THR A 64 12.74 -12.60 -14.88
C THR A 64 13.03 -11.15 -15.34
N ALA A 65 12.85 -10.19 -14.44
CA ALA A 65 13.10 -8.78 -14.70
C ALA A 65 14.57 -8.51 -15.04
N LEU A 66 15.48 -9.10 -14.25
CA LEU A 66 16.93 -8.95 -14.41
C LEU A 66 17.48 -9.68 -15.64
N ALA A 67 16.87 -10.80 -16.05
CA ALA A 67 17.26 -11.53 -17.25
C ALA A 67 16.99 -10.77 -18.57
N THR A 68 16.09 -9.78 -18.54
CA THR A 68 15.58 -9.09 -19.74
C THR A 68 15.81 -7.58 -19.74
N CYS A 69 16.54 -7.04 -18.76
CA CYS A 69 16.82 -5.62 -18.65
C CYS A 69 18.06 -5.21 -19.47
N GLY A 70 17.99 -4.03 -20.09
CA GLY A 70 19.19 -3.35 -20.59
C GLY A 70 19.91 -2.64 -19.44
N PRO A 71 21.19 -2.22 -19.61
CA PRO A 71 22.02 -1.71 -18.52
C PRO A 71 21.37 -0.62 -17.66
N ALA A 72 20.77 0.40 -18.29
CA ALA A 72 20.12 1.51 -17.59
C ALA A 72 18.88 1.07 -16.78
N LEU A 73 18.13 0.08 -17.27
CA LEU A 73 16.96 -0.44 -16.56
C LEU A 73 17.37 -1.37 -15.41
N CYS A 74 18.41 -2.18 -15.58
CA CYS A 74 18.94 -3.02 -14.49
C CYS A 74 19.46 -2.15 -13.34
N ASP A 75 20.12 -1.05 -13.67
CA ASP A 75 20.61 -0.07 -12.71
C ASP A 75 19.47 0.67 -11.97
N ALA A 76 18.38 0.99 -12.67
CA ALA A 76 17.17 1.51 -12.02
C ALA A 76 16.52 0.46 -11.09
N ILE A 77 16.41 -0.80 -11.53
CA ILE A 77 15.85 -1.91 -10.73
C ILE A 77 16.70 -2.14 -9.48
N SER A 78 18.03 -2.09 -9.57
CA SER A 78 18.92 -2.31 -8.43
C SER A 78 18.79 -1.21 -7.38
N ARG A 79 18.53 0.04 -7.80
CA ARG A 79 18.15 1.14 -6.90
C ARG A 79 16.72 1.05 -6.37
N GLY A 80 15.89 0.13 -6.91
CA GLY A 80 14.47 0.07 -6.63
C GLY A 80 13.72 1.31 -7.13
N GLN A 81 14.11 1.85 -8.29
CA GLN A 81 13.49 3.02 -8.90
C GLN A 81 12.75 2.64 -10.17
N LEU A 82 11.58 3.25 -10.40
CA LEU A 82 10.90 3.14 -11.68
C LEU A 82 11.64 3.89 -12.78
N ALA A 83 11.52 3.38 -14.01
CA ALA A 83 12.01 4.05 -15.20
C ALA A 83 11.06 3.83 -16.38
N ILE A 84 11.06 4.81 -17.30
CA ILE A 84 10.38 4.70 -18.59
C ILE A 84 10.98 3.53 -19.38
N GLY A 85 10.13 2.73 -20.03
CA GLY A 85 10.55 1.56 -20.80
C GLY A 85 10.65 0.25 -20.01
N MET A 86 10.43 0.27 -18.70
CA MET A 86 10.32 -0.97 -17.92
C MET A 86 9.16 -1.85 -18.41
N SER A 87 9.32 -3.17 -18.40
CA SER A 87 8.21 -4.11 -18.52
C SER A 87 7.44 -4.24 -17.20
N GLU A 88 6.30 -4.93 -17.21
CA GLU A 88 5.51 -5.18 -15.99
C GLU A 88 6.32 -5.93 -14.93
N ALA A 89 7.06 -6.99 -15.31
CA ALA A 89 7.93 -7.71 -14.38
C ALA A 89 9.03 -6.80 -13.78
N GLN A 90 9.57 -5.88 -14.58
CA GLN A 90 10.58 -4.92 -14.13
C GLN A 90 10.00 -3.88 -13.17
N VAL A 91 8.76 -3.42 -13.39
CA VAL A 91 8.01 -2.58 -12.47
C VAL A 91 7.86 -3.28 -11.12
N LEU A 92 7.34 -4.50 -11.12
CA LEU A 92 7.11 -5.28 -9.89
C LEU A 92 8.41 -5.54 -9.12
N ALA A 93 9.51 -5.80 -9.83
CA ALA A 93 10.83 -5.95 -9.24
C ALA A 93 11.34 -4.64 -8.61
N ALA A 94 11.23 -3.51 -9.33
CA ALA A 94 11.69 -2.21 -8.84
C ALA A 94 10.92 -1.73 -7.61
N THR A 95 9.60 -1.92 -7.58
CA THR A 95 8.73 -1.54 -6.44
C THR A 95 8.67 -2.59 -5.35
N ARG A 96 9.32 -3.75 -5.54
CA ARG A 96 9.30 -4.91 -4.64
C ARG A 96 7.87 -5.36 -4.29
N THR A 97 6.97 -5.31 -5.25
CA THR A 97 5.55 -5.67 -5.11
C THR A 97 5.20 -6.88 -5.94
N THR A 98 4.05 -7.50 -5.66
CA THR A 98 3.41 -8.48 -6.54
C THR A 98 2.24 -7.84 -7.28
N THR A 99 1.60 -8.58 -8.18
CA THR A 99 0.43 -8.09 -8.94
C THR A 99 -0.73 -7.66 -8.03
N ASP A 100 -0.85 -8.23 -6.84
CA ASP A 100 -1.93 -7.93 -5.88
C ASP A 100 -1.88 -6.51 -5.30
N ALA A 101 -0.74 -5.82 -5.46
CA ALA A 101 -0.61 -4.41 -5.12
C ALA A 101 -1.19 -3.46 -6.20
N TRP A 102 -1.63 -4.01 -7.34
CA TRP A 102 -1.98 -3.25 -8.52
C TRP A 102 -3.32 -3.68 -9.10
N ASN A 103 -4.16 -2.69 -9.41
CA ASN A 103 -5.32 -2.87 -10.27
C ASN A 103 -4.92 -2.61 -11.72
N LEU A 104 -4.99 -3.64 -12.56
CA LEU A 104 -4.68 -3.53 -13.99
C LEU A 104 -5.96 -3.24 -14.78
N ARG A 105 -5.95 -2.19 -15.60
CA ARG A 105 -7.03 -1.84 -16.53
C ARG A 105 -6.49 -1.65 -17.95
N GLY A 106 -7.31 -1.95 -18.95
CA GLY A 106 -6.96 -1.76 -20.36
C GLY A 106 -6.73 -3.08 -21.10
N THR A 107 -6.37 -2.99 -22.38
CA THR A 107 -6.22 -4.16 -23.27
C THR A 107 -4.90 -4.07 -24.03
N GLY A 108 -4.25 -5.22 -24.22
CA GLY A 108 -3.05 -5.44 -25.05
C GLY A 108 -2.08 -4.27 -25.15
N ARG A 109 -2.37 -3.36 -26.09
CA ARG A 109 -1.53 -2.21 -26.46
C ARG A 109 -1.44 -1.10 -25.41
N THR A 110 -2.50 -0.86 -24.64
CA THR A 110 -2.53 0.21 -23.64
C THR A 110 -3.09 -0.33 -22.35
N ARG A 111 -2.30 -0.21 -21.28
CA ARG A 111 -2.63 -0.71 -19.95
C ARG A 111 -2.29 0.34 -18.91
N VAL A 112 -3.09 0.43 -17.87
CA VAL A 112 -2.84 1.27 -16.71
C VAL A 112 -2.79 0.37 -15.48
N MET A 113 -1.70 0.46 -14.74
CA MET A 113 -1.59 -0.13 -13.41
C MET A 113 -1.90 0.96 -12.40
N SER A 114 -3.01 0.88 -11.69
CA SER A 114 -3.35 1.80 -10.59
C SER A 114 -3.02 1.15 -9.26
N ALA A 115 -2.39 1.89 -8.36
CA ALA A 115 -2.08 1.43 -7.02
C ALA A 115 -3.33 0.96 -6.27
N GLN A 116 -3.25 -0.22 -5.67
CA GLN A 116 -4.23 -0.67 -4.69
C GLN A 116 -3.67 -0.40 -3.29
N ALA A 117 -4.38 0.39 -2.50
CA ALA A 117 -4.02 0.62 -1.11
C ALA A 117 -4.35 -0.64 -0.30
N ASN A 118 -3.37 -1.50 -0.08
CA ASN A 118 -3.50 -2.65 0.82
C ASN A 118 -2.98 -2.21 2.20
N ALA A 119 -3.79 -2.36 3.25
CA ALA A 119 -3.43 -2.03 4.64
C ALA A 119 -2.92 -0.58 4.88
N GLY A 120 -3.31 0.37 4.02
CA GLY A 120 -3.06 1.80 4.20
C GLY A 120 -1.82 2.37 3.51
N THR A 121 -0.98 1.55 2.88
CA THR A 121 0.20 2.01 2.12
C THR A 121 0.13 1.51 0.68
N GLY A 122 0.22 2.42 -0.28
CA GLY A 122 0.29 2.07 -1.70
C GLY A 122 1.68 1.52 -2.10
N PRO A 123 1.80 0.87 -3.26
CA PRO A 123 3.10 0.53 -3.82
C PRO A 123 3.97 1.78 -4.00
N SER A 124 5.25 1.68 -3.67
CA SER A 124 6.24 2.74 -3.77
C SER A 124 7.50 2.22 -4.45
N ASP A 125 8.28 3.14 -5.02
CA ASP A 125 9.68 2.89 -5.35
C ASP A 125 10.59 3.59 -4.32
N ALA A 126 11.88 3.69 -4.59
CA ALA A 126 12.83 4.37 -3.71
C ALA A 126 12.64 5.89 -3.62
N VAL A 127 11.79 6.49 -4.46
CA VAL A 127 11.52 7.93 -4.51
C VAL A 127 10.26 8.27 -3.74
N ALA A 128 9.11 7.67 -4.10
CA ALA A 128 7.82 8.01 -3.51
C ALA A 128 6.75 6.94 -3.75
N GLU A 129 5.58 7.12 -3.13
CA GLU A 129 4.39 6.33 -3.43
C GLU A 129 3.94 6.57 -4.88
N ILE A 130 3.60 5.49 -5.58
CA ILE A 130 3.15 5.53 -6.97
C ILE A 130 1.63 5.49 -7.00
N ALA A 131 1.02 6.42 -7.73
CA ALA A 131 -0.42 6.46 -7.92
C ALA A 131 -0.88 5.55 -9.07
N TYR A 132 -0.24 5.69 -10.23
CA TYR A 132 -0.50 4.84 -11.39
C TYR A 132 0.66 4.85 -12.38
N ILE A 133 0.70 3.82 -13.21
CA ILE A 133 1.68 3.59 -14.27
C ILE A 133 0.91 3.39 -15.56
N ALA A 134 1.18 4.22 -16.56
CA ALA A 134 0.65 4.05 -17.90
C ALA A 134 1.66 3.25 -18.74
N MET A 135 1.19 2.17 -19.34
CA MET A 135 1.96 1.29 -20.18
C MET A 135 1.44 1.32 -21.61
N GLN A 136 2.38 1.25 -22.55
CA GLN A 136 2.12 1.10 -23.96
C GLN A 136 2.99 -0.02 -24.51
N ASP A 137 2.41 -0.93 -25.29
CA ASP A 137 3.12 -2.06 -25.90
C ASP A 137 3.91 -2.91 -24.87
N GLY A 138 3.32 -3.10 -23.68
CA GLY A 138 3.92 -3.84 -22.56
C GLY A 138 5.06 -3.11 -21.84
N ARG A 139 5.28 -1.82 -22.13
CA ARG A 139 6.37 -1.01 -21.59
C ARG A 139 5.84 0.24 -20.90
N VAL A 140 6.49 0.69 -19.82
CA VAL A 140 6.13 1.92 -19.12
C VAL A 140 6.31 3.12 -20.05
N ARG A 141 5.22 3.85 -20.30
CA ARG A 141 5.23 5.10 -21.07
C ARG A 141 5.33 6.33 -20.18
N SER A 142 4.70 6.28 -19.02
CA SER A 142 4.74 7.30 -17.97
C SER A 142 4.30 6.70 -16.64
N TYR A 143 4.68 7.34 -15.54
CA TYR A 143 4.22 6.96 -14.21
C TYR A 143 4.01 8.21 -13.36
N THR A 144 3.14 8.11 -12.37
CA THR A 144 2.73 9.26 -11.56
C THR A 144 2.93 8.93 -10.10
N TYR A 145 3.68 9.79 -9.40
CA TYR A 145 3.83 9.73 -7.95
C TYR A 145 2.68 10.45 -7.26
N ARG A 146 2.32 9.95 -6.08
CA ARG A 146 1.52 10.65 -5.09
C ARG A 146 2.48 11.36 -4.12
N GLU A 147 2.38 12.67 -4.05
CA GLU A 147 3.22 13.53 -3.21
C GLU A 147 2.34 14.46 -2.35
N PRO A 148 2.87 15.04 -1.26
CA PRO A 148 2.09 15.96 -0.43
C PRO A 148 1.51 17.16 -1.21
N GLN A 149 2.20 17.60 -2.27
CA GLN A 149 1.80 18.70 -3.15
C GLN A 149 0.84 18.26 -4.28
N GLY A 150 0.47 16.97 -4.34
CA GLY A 150 -0.41 16.40 -5.34
C GLY A 150 0.25 15.33 -6.19
N PHE A 151 -0.11 15.25 -7.48
CA PHE A 151 0.39 14.23 -8.39
C PHE A 151 1.52 14.78 -9.27
N ARG A 152 2.64 14.07 -9.33
CA ARG A 152 3.74 14.38 -10.25
C ARG A 152 3.92 13.27 -11.27
N THR A 153 3.82 13.60 -12.54
CA THR A 153 3.96 12.62 -13.64
C THR A 153 5.36 12.70 -14.24
N VAL A 154 6.00 11.55 -14.39
CA VAL A 154 7.22 11.35 -15.17
C VAL A 154 6.82 10.76 -16.52
N ALA A 155 7.03 11.51 -17.61
CA ALA A 155 6.74 11.07 -18.98
C ALA A 155 7.99 10.95 -19.84
N THR A 156 9.09 11.57 -19.40
CA THR A 156 10.42 11.49 -19.98
C THR A 156 11.46 11.19 -18.89
N PRO A 157 12.65 10.66 -19.24
CA PRO A 157 13.72 10.46 -18.26
C PRO A 157 14.14 11.76 -17.55
N GLY A 158 14.02 12.93 -18.20
CA GLY A 158 14.34 14.22 -17.59
C GLY A 158 13.42 14.59 -16.43
N ASP A 159 12.15 14.16 -16.46
CA ASP A 159 11.17 14.44 -15.41
C ASP A 159 11.46 13.67 -14.11
N ALA A 160 12.30 12.63 -14.18
CA ALA A 160 12.72 11.84 -13.03
C ALA A 160 13.88 12.48 -12.24
N THR A 161 14.42 13.61 -12.70
CA THR A 161 15.54 14.29 -12.03
C THR A 161 15.08 15.09 -10.81
N GLU A 162 15.97 15.27 -9.84
CA GLU A 162 15.73 16.14 -8.67
C GLU A 162 15.41 17.58 -9.08
N ALA A 163 16.07 18.10 -10.12
CA ALA A 163 15.79 19.42 -10.65
C ALA A 163 14.37 19.54 -11.23
N ALA A 164 13.90 18.55 -12.00
CA ALA A 164 12.53 18.53 -12.51
C ALA A 164 11.51 18.36 -11.38
N ARG A 165 11.83 17.55 -10.36
CA ARG A 165 11.03 17.43 -9.14
C ARG A 165 10.90 18.78 -8.43
N ALA A 166 12.00 19.48 -8.19
CA ALA A 166 12.01 20.81 -7.57
C ALA A 166 11.20 21.82 -8.38
N ALA A 167 11.37 21.84 -9.71
CA ALA A 167 10.60 22.70 -10.61
C ALA A 167 9.08 22.45 -10.52
N SER A 168 8.66 21.19 -10.51
CA SER A 168 7.23 20.84 -10.39
C SER A 168 6.63 21.25 -9.03
N GLN A 169 7.41 21.17 -7.96
CA GLN A 169 7.02 21.64 -6.64
C GLN A 169 6.93 23.17 -6.60
N ALA A 170 7.88 23.87 -7.21
CA ALA A 170 7.85 25.32 -7.35
C ALA A 170 6.58 25.76 -8.12
N ASP A 171 6.23 25.10 -9.22
CA ASP A 171 5.02 25.41 -9.98
C ASP A 171 3.74 25.19 -9.16
N ALA A 172 3.70 24.18 -8.29
CA ALA A 172 2.58 23.97 -7.38
C ALA A 172 2.47 25.10 -6.35
N MET A 173 3.60 25.52 -5.76
CA MET A 173 3.63 26.65 -4.83
C MET A 173 3.21 27.96 -5.49
N LEU A 174 3.62 28.20 -6.73
CA LEU A 174 3.19 29.38 -7.50
C LEU A 174 1.67 29.40 -7.68
N ARG A 175 1.04 28.26 -8.02
CA ARG A 175 -0.42 28.16 -8.14
C ARG A 175 -1.14 28.38 -6.81
N GLU A 176 -0.58 27.88 -5.71
CA GLU A 176 -1.12 28.12 -4.37
C GLU A 176 -1.02 29.60 -3.99
N GLY A 177 0.13 30.24 -4.28
CA GLY A 177 0.34 31.67 -4.09
C GLY A 177 -0.63 32.52 -4.91
N ASP A 178 -0.82 32.17 -6.19
CA ASP A 178 -1.80 32.81 -7.07
C ASP A 178 -3.21 32.71 -6.45
N ALA A 179 -3.56 31.55 -5.87
CA ALA A 179 -4.85 31.35 -5.19
C ALA A 179 -5.00 32.15 -3.88
N PHE A 180 -3.91 32.42 -3.15
CA PHE A 180 -3.93 33.31 -1.98
C PHE A 180 -4.09 34.77 -2.39
N ALA A 181 -3.34 35.21 -3.40
CA ALA A 181 -3.42 36.58 -3.92
C ALA A 181 -4.83 36.90 -4.44
N LEU A 182 -5.48 35.96 -5.14
CA LEU A 182 -6.87 36.10 -5.59
C LEU A 182 -7.88 36.24 -4.43
N ARG A 183 -7.55 35.74 -3.24
CA ARG A 183 -8.35 35.88 -2.02
C ARG A 183 -7.99 37.13 -1.21
N GLY A 184 -7.03 37.93 -1.67
CA GLY A 184 -6.51 39.11 -0.97
C GLY A 184 -5.52 38.78 0.16
N ASP A 185 -5.10 37.53 0.29
CA ASP A 185 -4.10 37.11 1.27
C ASP A 185 -2.68 37.23 0.67
N PHE A 186 -2.16 38.44 0.65
CA PHE A 186 -0.85 38.72 0.05
C PHE A 186 0.31 38.19 0.90
N VAL A 187 0.14 38.06 2.22
CA VAL A 187 1.15 37.45 3.10
C VAL A 187 1.27 35.96 2.78
N GLY A 188 0.15 35.25 2.68
CA GLY A 188 0.12 33.84 2.26
C GLY A 188 0.64 33.64 0.84
N ALA A 189 0.39 34.59 -0.07
CA ALA A 189 0.94 34.54 -1.42
C ALA A 189 2.48 34.68 -1.44
N LEU A 190 3.02 35.66 -0.72
CA LEU A 190 4.47 35.89 -0.62
C LEU A 190 5.20 34.69 -0.03
N ASP A 191 4.68 34.09 1.05
CA ASP A 191 5.26 32.87 1.64
C ASP A 191 5.40 31.75 0.59
N ARG A 192 4.38 31.55 -0.24
CA ARG A 192 4.42 30.52 -1.30
C ARG A 192 5.40 30.88 -2.40
N TYR A 193 5.46 32.14 -2.83
CA TYR A 193 6.39 32.56 -3.87
C TYR A 193 7.85 32.51 -3.40
N ASP A 194 8.15 32.91 -2.16
CA ASP A 194 9.50 32.83 -1.58
C ASP A 194 9.98 31.38 -1.51
N ARG A 195 9.11 30.46 -1.09
CA ARG A 195 9.44 29.02 -1.08
C ARG A 195 9.63 28.45 -2.49
N ALA A 196 8.89 28.95 -3.48
CA ALA A 196 9.10 28.58 -4.87
C ALA A 196 10.44 29.10 -5.41
N ASP A 197 10.88 30.29 -5.02
CA ASP A 197 12.16 30.88 -5.42
C ASP A 197 13.35 30.08 -4.86
N VAL A 198 13.25 29.54 -3.64
CA VAL A 198 14.27 28.63 -3.08
C VAL A 198 14.42 27.37 -3.94
N LEU A 199 13.33 26.83 -4.47
CA LEU A 199 13.34 25.62 -5.31
C LEU A 199 13.78 25.88 -6.75
N ARG A 200 13.52 27.09 -7.26
CA ARG A 200 13.86 27.50 -8.62
C ARG A 200 14.38 28.95 -8.62
N PRO A 201 15.64 29.16 -8.19
CA PRO A 201 16.19 30.51 -8.04
C PRO A 201 16.42 31.17 -9.40
N ASN A 202 16.30 32.49 -9.43
CA ASN A 202 16.44 33.32 -10.63
C ASN A 202 15.39 33.03 -11.72
N ASP A 203 14.22 32.51 -11.34
CA ASP A 203 13.09 32.38 -12.26
C ASP A 203 12.34 33.71 -12.39
N GLY A 204 12.44 34.34 -13.56
CA GLY A 204 11.82 35.64 -13.82
C GLY A 204 10.31 35.66 -13.59
N GLN A 205 9.63 34.52 -13.76
CA GLN A 205 8.21 34.41 -13.44
C GLN A 205 7.92 34.49 -11.94
N THR A 206 8.74 33.85 -11.11
CA THR A 206 8.63 33.92 -9.65
C THR A 206 8.95 35.34 -9.18
N SER A 207 10.05 35.93 -9.65
CA SER A 207 10.43 37.30 -9.29
C SER A 207 9.34 38.32 -9.65
N LEU A 208 8.69 38.16 -10.81
CA LEU A 208 7.59 39.02 -11.23
C LEU A 208 6.36 38.90 -10.31
N ARG A 209 6.01 37.68 -9.87
CA ARG A 209 4.89 37.47 -8.94
C ARG A 209 5.16 38.08 -7.57
N ILE A 210 6.37 37.94 -7.06
CA ILE A 210 6.81 38.56 -5.79
C ILE A 210 6.67 40.09 -5.89
N ALA A 211 7.27 40.70 -6.93
CA ALA A 211 7.22 42.15 -7.13
C ALA A 211 5.77 42.67 -7.16
N ARG A 212 4.90 42.05 -7.97
CA ARG A 212 3.48 42.45 -8.09
C ARG A 212 2.67 42.31 -6.81
N THR A 213 3.12 41.48 -5.87
CA THR A 213 2.42 41.26 -4.59
C THR A 213 2.86 42.27 -3.53
N LEU A 214 4.03 42.89 -3.73
CA LEU A 214 4.59 43.94 -2.87
C LEU A 214 4.18 45.35 -3.30
N ASP A 215 3.75 45.52 -4.56
CA ASP A 215 3.19 46.76 -5.12
C ASP A 215 1.80 47.09 -4.53
#